data_AF-A0A5J5CQR5-F1
#
_entry.id   AF-A0A5J5CQR5-F1
#
_cell.length_a   1.000
_cell.length_b   1.000
_cell.length_c   1.000
_cell.angle_alpha   90.00
_cell.angle_beta   90.00
_cell.angle_gamma   90.00
#
_symmetry.space_group_name_H-M   'P 1'
#
loop_
_entity.id
_entity.type
_entity.pdbx_description
1 polymer ?
#
loop_
_entity_poly.entity_id
_entity_poly.type
_entity_poly.pdbx_seq_one_letter_code
_entity_poly.pdbx_strand_id
1 'polypeptide(L)'
;MNSMNGDGCSSQCKKEPFFNCVEEPSMCYYYDGDGVCEDFERETGVRDCGLYTPNGFLDQWASTVEVSHEEKPYCSGEVAAGYPAVTK
;
A
#
# COMPACT_ATOMS: atom_id res chain seq x y z
N MET A 1 -3.41 19.99 -25.06
CA MET A 1 -2.90 20.81 -23.95
C MET A 1 -3.80 20.54 -22.78
N ASN A 2 -3.28 19.95 -21.68
CA ASN A 2 -4.06 19.85 -20.46
C ASN A 2 -4.06 21.23 -19.79
N SER A 3 -5.23 21.73 -19.40
CA SER A 3 -5.39 23.04 -18.75
C SER A 3 -5.89 22.93 -17.32
N MET A 4 -6.18 21.71 -16.85
CA MET A 4 -6.70 21.43 -15.51
C MET A 4 -5.67 20.58 -14.75
N ASN A 5 -5.65 20.74 -13.42
CA ASN A 5 -4.86 19.90 -12.52
C ASN A 5 -5.83 19.03 -11.70
N GLY A 6 -5.34 17.96 -11.09
CA GLY A 6 -6.13 17.06 -10.23
C GLY A 6 -6.85 15.93 -10.97
N ASP A 7 -6.56 15.75 -12.26
CA ASP A 7 -7.02 14.63 -13.08
C ASP A 7 -5.92 13.57 -13.30
N GLY A 8 -4.75 13.72 -12.66
CA GLY A 8 -3.58 12.87 -12.82
C GLY A 8 -2.55 13.37 -13.83
N CYS A 9 -2.88 14.39 -14.63
CA CYS A 9 -1.97 15.01 -15.58
C CYS A 9 -2.00 16.53 -15.43
N SER A 10 -1.01 17.11 -14.78
CA SER A 10 -0.95 18.55 -14.56
C SER A 10 -1.03 19.37 -15.86
N SER A 11 -1.41 20.65 -15.72
CA SER A 11 -1.38 21.67 -16.78
C SER A 11 -0.03 21.85 -17.48
N GLN A 12 1.07 21.33 -16.91
CA GLN A 12 2.40 21.27 -17.54
C GLN A 12 2.68 19.94 -18.26
N CYS A 13 1.65 19.12 -18.50
CA CYS A 13 1.72 17.76 -19.05
C CYS A 13 2.67 16.84 -18.25
N LYS A 14 2.63 16.93 -16.91
CA LYS A 14 3.38 16.03 -16.02
C LYS A 14 2.41 15.20 -15.19
N LYS A 15 2.71 13.90 -15.03
CA LYS A 15 1.99 12.98 -14.16
C LYS A 15 1.98 13.52 -12.72
N GLU A 16 0.79 13.57 -12.12
CA GLU A 16 0.62 14.05 -10.75
C GLU A 16 0.96 12.94 -9.74
N PRO A 17 1.38 13.28 -8.51
CA PRO A 17 1.70 12.29 -7.48
C PRO A 17 0.52 11.36 -7.20
N PHE A 18 0.79 10.07 -6.93
CA PHE A 18 -0.22 9.03 -6.65
C PHE A 18 -1.17 8.68 -7.81
N PHE A 19 -0.96 9.26 -8.99
CA PHE A 19 -1.65 8.86 -10.20
C PHE A 19 -0.77 8.02 -11.10
N ASN A 20 -1.36 7.03 -11.75
CA ASN A 20 -0.77 6.35 -12.88
C ASN A 20 -1.55 6.72 -14.13
N CYS A 21 -0.83 6.97 -15.21
CA CYS A 21 -1.41 7.37 -16.49
C CYS A 21 -0.89 6.42 -17.55
N VAL A 22 -1.81 5.87 -18.33
CA VAL A 22 -1.55 4.92 -19.41
C VAL A 22 -2.09 5.46 -20.73
N GLU A 23 -1.53 4.98 -21.84
CA GLU A 23 -1.94 5.32 -23.21
C GLU A 23 -1.73 6.79 -23.64
N GLU A 24 -1.97 7.06 -24.93
CA GLU A 24 -2.09 8.40 -25.52
C GLU A 24 -3.36 8.46 -26.39
N PRO A 25 -4.37 9.30 -26.07
CA PRO A 25 -4.44 10.27 -24.97
C PRO A 25 -4.43 9.60 -23.59
N SER A 26 -3.72 10.20 -22.64
CA SER A 26 -3.46 9.58 -21.34
C SER A 26 -4.74 9.43 -20.50
N MET A 27 -5.08 8.19 -20.15
CA MET A 27 -6.07 7.88 -19.11
C MET A 27 -5.34 7.74 -17.78
N CYS A 28 -5.69 8.59 -16.81
CA CYS A 28 -5.08 8.60 -15.49
C CYS A 28 -6.06 8.09 -14.43
N TYR A 29 -5.54 7.32 -13.47
CA TYR A 29 -6.26 6.82 -12.32
C TYR A 29 -5.38 6.94 -11.06
N TYR A 30 -6.01 7.01 -9.89
CA TYR A 30 -5.33 7.08 -8.60
C TYR A 30 -5.02 5.65 -8.14
N TYR A 31 -3.74 5.35 -7.88
CA TYR A 31 -3.30 3.98 -7.58
C TYR A 31 -3.13 3.72 -6.07
N ASP A 32 -2.63 4.69 -5.29
CA ASP A 32 -2.21 4.46 -3.90
C ASP A 32 -3.41 4.22 -2.96
N GLY A 33 -3.75 2.97 -2.71
CA GLY A 33 -4.91 2.56 -1.92
C GLY A 33 -6.17 2.23 -2.75
N ASP A 34 -6.04 1.93 -4.05
CA ASP A 34 -7.17 1.52 -4.88
C ASP A 34 -7.55 0.03 -4.75
N GLY A 35 -6.73 -0.74 -4.02
CA GLY A 35 -6.91 -2.16 -3.73
C GLY A 35 -6.39 -3.11 -4.81
N VAL A 36 -5.75 -2.59 -5.86
CA VAL A 36 -5.02 -3.37 -6.87
C VAL A 36 -3.53 -3.24 -6.57
N CYS A 37 -2.80 -4.36 -6.61
CA CYS A 37 -1.35 -4.33 -6.46
C CYS A 37 -0.72 -4.42 -7.85
N GLU A 38 -0.36 -3.28 -8.43
CA GLU A 38 0.35 -3.21 -9.70
C GLU A 38 1.84 -3.51 -9.56
N ASP A 39 2.47 -3.95 -10.65
CA ASP A 39 3.89 -4.30 -10.68
C ASP A 39 4.81 -3.14 -10.23
N PHE A 40 4.45 -1.89 -10.53
CA PHE A 40 5.22 -0.72 -10.13
C PHE A 40 5.05 -0.35 -8.66
N GLU A 41 4.05 -0.90 -7.98
CA GLU A 41 3.76 -0.66 -6.57
C GLU A 41 4.34 -1.73 -5.66
N ARG A 42 4.69 -2.90 -6.18
CA ARG A 42 5.12 -4.05 -5.37
C ARG A 42 6.19 -3.75 -4.33
N GLU A 43 7.08 -2.80 -4.59
CA GLU A 43 8.16 -2.43 -3.68
C GLU A 43 7.80 -1.29 -2.71
N THR A 44 6.79 -0.47 -3.03
CA THR A 44 6.50 0.78 -2.29
C THR A 44 5.06 0.92 -1.80
N GLY A 45 4.10 0.28 -2.46
CA GLY A 45 2.66 0.32 -2.21
C GLY A 45 2.25 -0.62 -1.08
N VAL A 46 2.63 -0.28 0.16
CA VAL A 46 2.29 -1.11 1.34
C VAL A 46 0.77 -1.21 1.55
N ARG A 47 0.01 -0.23 1.09
CA ARG A 47 -1.46 -0.19 1.19
C ARG A 47 -2.12 -1.30 0.38
N ASP A 48 -1.69 -1.49 -0.85
CA ASP A 48 -2.33 -2.44 -1.78
C ASP A 48 -1.57 -3.76 -1.90
N CYS A 49 -0.24 -3.69 -1.92
CA CYS A 49 0.63 -4.87 -2.06
C CYS A 49 1.07 -5.48 -0.73
N GLY A 50 0.91 -4.77 0.39
CA GLY A 50 1.48 -5.17 1.68
C GLY A 50 2.98 -4.89 1.79
N LEU A 51 3.60 -5.36 2.87
CA LEU A 51 5.05 -5.20 3.07
C LEU A 51 5.82 -5.98 2.01
N TYR A 52 6.75 -5.32 1.33
CA TYR A 52 7.55 -5.95 0.28
C TYR A 52 8.51 -7.00 0.85
N THR A 53 8.36 -8.25 0.40
CA THR A 53 9.34 -9.32 0.61
C THR A 53 10.32 -9.41 -0.57
N PRO A 54 11.63 -9.23 -0.37
CA PRO A 54 12.61 -9.41 -1.43
C PRO A 54 12.64 -10.85 -1.96
N ASN A 55 13.04 -11.00 -3.23
CA ASN A 55 13.18 -12.32 -3.86
C ASN A 55 14.09 -13.25 -3.04
N GLY A 56 13.62 -14.49 -2.83
CA GLY A 56 14.33 -15.50 -2.05
C GLY A 56 14.05 -15.46 -0.54
N PHE A 57 13.26 -14.50 -0.07
CA PHE A 57 12.79 -14.42 1.31
C PHE A 57 11.28 -14.71 1.38
N LEU A 58 10.83 -15.08 2.57
CA LEU A 58 9.41 -15.28 2.89
C LEU A 58 9.09 -14.44 4.13
N ASP A 59 7.98 -13.73 4.10
CA ASP A 59 7.50 -13.04 5.29
C ASP A 59 7.18 -14.03 6.41
N GLN A 60 7.65 -13.71 7.61
CA GLN A 60 7.42 -14.50 8.81
C GLN A 60 6.71 -13.65 9.85
N TRP A 61 5.77 -14.29 10.55
CA TRP A 61 4.95 -13.66 11.57
C TRP A 61 5.06 -14.46 12.87
N ALA A 62 4.99 -13.79 14.02
CA ALA A 62 4.97 -14.47 15.30
C ALA A 62 3.70 -15.33 15.41
N SER A 63 3.87 -16.63 15.69
CA SER A 63 2.74 -17.54 15.95
C SER A 63 2.25 -17.47 17.39
N THR A 64 3.13 -17.07 18.32
CA THR A 64 2.86 -16.98 19.75
C THR A 64 3.59 -15.77 20.32
N VAL A 65 2.97 -15.08 21.30
CA VAL A 65 3.54 -13.89 21.94
C VAL A 65 3.41 -14.03 23.45
N GLU A 66 4.51 -13.76 24.15
CA GLU A 66 4.52 -13.59 25.61
C GLU A 66 4.80 -12.13 25.92
N VAL A 67 3.99 -11.54 26.81
CA VAL A 67 4.13 -10.15 27.23
C VAL A 67 4.37 -10.07 28.73
N SER A 68 5.14 -9.08 29.16
CA SER A 68 5.39 -8.85 30.58
C SER A 68 4.15 -8.36 31.32
N HIS A 69 3.26 -7.64 30.62
CA HIS A 69 2.01 -7.09 31.14
C HIS A 69 0.91 -7.28 30.11
N GLU A 70 -0.24 -7.82 30.52
CA GLU A 70 -1.42 -8.00 29.67
C GLU A 70 -2.65 -7.39 30.33
N GLU A 71 -3.38 -6.56 29.59
CA GLU A 71 -4.64 -5.95 30.04
C GLU A 71 -5.74 -6.18 29.00
N LYS A 72 -6.41 -7.33 29.05
CA LYS A 72 -7.56 -7.58 28.16
C LYS A 72 -8.76 -6.72 28.59
N PRO A 73 -9.48 -6.05 27.65
CA PRO A 73 -9.33 -6.11 26.20
C PRO A 73 -8.43 -5.03 25.57
N TYR A 74 -7.88 -4.10 26.36
CA TYR A 74 -7.27 -2.86 25.85
C TYR A 74 -5.81 -3.01 25.38
N CYS A 75 -5.07 -3.96 25.93
CA CYS A 75 -3.66 -4.21 25.65
C CYS A 75 -3.37 -5.72 25.73
N SER A 76 -3.89 -6.48 24.77
CA SER A 76 -3.54 -7.90 24.64
C SER A 76 -2.33 -8.06 23.72
N GLY A 77 -1.39 -8.93 24.11
CA GLY A 77 -0.24 -9.27 23.26
C GLY A 77 -0.61 -9.98 21.97
N GLU A 78 -1.84 -10.52 21.88
CA GLU A 78 -2.37 -11.20 20.69
C GLU A 78 -2.37 -10.29 19.45
N VAL A 79 -2.40 -8.97 19.61
CA VAL A 79 -2.33 -8.01 18.50
C VAL A 79 -1.01 -8.07 17.72
N ALA A 80 0.04 -8.67 18.30
CA ALA A 80 1.35 -8.84 17.65
C ALA A 80 1.53 -10.22 17.02
N ALA A 81 0.57 -11.14 17.18
CA ALA A 81 0.61 -12.47 16.59
C ALA A 81 -0.13 -12.50 15.24
N GLY A 82 0.36 -13.33 14.32
CA GLY A 82 -0.26 -13.54 13.01
C GLY A 82 0.12 -12.50 11.97
N TYR A 83 -0.51 -12.63 10.80
CA TYR A 83 -0.31 -11.70 9.68
C TYR A 83 -0.82 -10.30 10.08
N PRO A 84 -0.18 -9.21 9.59
CA PRO A 84 -0.68 -7.86 9.78
C PRO A 84 -2.14 -7.81 9.37
N ALA A 85 -3.01 -7.37 10.26
CA ALA A 85 -4.41 -7.14 9.91
C ALA A 85 -4.42 -6.16 8.74
N VAL A 86 -4.77 -6.65 7.55
CA VAL A 86 -4.87 -5.83 6.34
C VAL A 86 -5.83 -4.69 6.68
N THR A 87 -5.32 -3.46 6.71
CA THR A 87 -6.16 -2.28 6.82
C THR A 87 -6.96 -2.19 5.54
N LYS A 88 -8.16 -2.75 5.54
CA LYS A 88 -9.19 -2.40 4.56
C LYS A 88 -9.57 -0.93 4.70
#